data_AF-A0A5M8FKQ6-F1
#
_entry.id   AF-A0A5M8FKQ6-F1
#
_cell.length_a   1.000
_cell.length_b   1.000
_cell.length_c   1.000
_cell.angle_alpha   90.00
_cell.angle_beta   90.00
_cell.angle_gamma   90.00
#
_symmetry.space_group_name_H-M   'P 1'
#
loop_
_entity.id
_entity.type
_entity.pdbx_description
1 polymer ?
#
loop_
_entity_poly.entity_id
_entity_poly.type
_entity_poly.pdbx_seq_one_letter_code
_entity_poly.pdbx_strand_id
1 'polypeptide(L)'
;MPLVFVAVIVYGIAQFIAAWAGIELYLGPLWAGAALLVAVFFRFTLPVTLGAFFGAMDVWQWHWALAAVFAAPGLVFVVPGVISGFLHRGENQLR
;
A
#
# COMPACT_ATOMS: atom_id res chain seq x y z
N MET A 1 -11.64 -14.03 -18.36
CA MET A 1 -11.50 -12.56 -18.45
C MET A 1 -12.42 -11.77 -17.54
N PRO A 2 -13.72 -12.08 -17.34
CA PRO A 2 -14.58 -11.29 -16.44
C PRO A 2 -14.26 -11.51 -14.95
N LEU A 3 -13.87 -12.72 -14.54
CA LEU A 3 -13.59 -13.05 -13.13
C LEU A 3 -12.43 -12.23 -12.54
N VAL A 4 -11.34 -12.07 -13.30
CA VAL A 4 -10.16 -11.29 -12.87
C VAL A 4 -10.52 -9.81 -12.72
N PHE A 5 -11.33 -9.27 -13.63
CA PHE A 5 -11.81 -7.89 -13.55
C PHE A 5 -12.65 -7.65 -12.28
N VAL A 6 -13.56 -8.57 -11.96
CA VAL A 6 -14.35 -8.52 -10.72
C VAL A 6 -13.44 -8.59 -9.49
N ALA A 7 -12.43 -9.48 -9.49
CA ALA A 7 -11.48 -9.59 -8.39
C ALA A 7 -10.68 -8.30 -8.17
N VAL A 8 -10.24 -7.62 -9.24
CA VAL A 8 -9.53 -6.34 -9.16
C VAL A 8 -10.43 -5.24 -8.58
N ILE A 9 -11.71 -5.19 -8.96
CA ILE A 9 -12.65 -4.22 -8.40
C ILE A 9 -12.88 -4.47 -6.91
N VAL A 10 -13.15 -5.72 -6.51
CA VAL A 10 -13.35 -6.08 -5.11
C VAL A 10 -12.11 -5.74 -4.28
N TYR A 11 -10.92 -6.05 -4.81
CA TYR A 11 -9.65 -5.71 -4.17
C TYR A 11 -9.46 -4.20 -4.03
N GLY A 12 -9.76 -3.41 -5.06
CA GLY A 12 -9.69 -1.95 -5.01
C GLY A 12 -10.65 -1.35 -3.97
N ILE A 13 -11.88 -1.88 -3.86
CA ILE A 13 -12.84 -1.47 -2.82
C ILE A 13 -12.30 -1.81 -1.42
N ALA A 14 -11.76 -3.02 -1.23
CA ALA A 14 -11.17 -3.42 0.03
C ALA A 14 -9.99 -2.53 0.44
N GLN A 15 -9.14 -2.13 -0.51
CA GLN A 15 -8.05 -1.18 -0.26
C GLN A 15 -8.58 0.20 0.15
N PHE A 16 -9.65 0.70 -0.47
CA PHE A 16 -10.27 1.98 -0.07
C PHE A 16 -10.87 1.92 1.34
N ILE A 17 -11.53 0.82 1.70
CA ILE A 17 -12.09 0.62 3.04
C ILE A 17 -10.99 0.54 4.08
N ALA A 18 -9.94 -0.26 3.83
CA ALA A 18 -8.79 -0.34 4.71
C ALA A 18 -8.08 1.01 4.84
N ALA A 19 -7.94 1.76 3.74
CA ALA A 19 -7.35 3.10 3.74
C ALA A 19 -8.10 4.07 4.63
N TRP A 20 -9.43 4.10 4.49
CA TRP A 20 -10.29 4.91 5.35
C TRP A 20 -10.13 4.53 6.83
N ALA A 21 -10.28 3.24 7.14
CA ALA A 21 -10.23 2.74 8.50
C ALA A 21 -8.87 2.98 9.19
N GLY A 22 -7.77 2.84 8.45
CA GLY A 22 -6.43 3.10 8.99
C GLY A 22 -6.16 4.58 9.25
N ILE A 23 -6.57 5.48 8.35
CA ILE A 23 -6.35 6.92 8.56
C ILE A 23 -7.25 7.46 9.68
N GLU A 24 -8.49 6.97 9.76
CA GLU A 24 -9.43 7.35 10.82
C GLU A 24 -8.90 6.98 12.21
N LEU A 25 -8.31 5.78 12.36
CA LEU A 25 -7.79 5.30 13.64
C LEU A 25 -6.63 6.17 14.18
N TYR A 26 -5.77 6.68 13.30
CA TYR A 26 -4.56 7.41 13.70
C TYR A 26 -4.71 8.93 13.70
N LEU A 27 -5.43 9.50 12.72
CA LEU A 27 -5.56 10.94 12.54
C LEU A 27 -6.99 11.45 12.76
N GLY A 28 -7.97 10.56 12.91
CA GLY A 28 -9.37 10.93 13.05
C GLY A 28 -10.10 11.15 11.71
N PRO A 29 -11.45 11.21 11.74
CA PRO A 29 -12.29 11.15 10.54
C PRO A 29 -12.13 12.35 9.61
N LEU A 30 -11.80 13.54 10.14
CA LEU A 30 -11.57 14.75 9.33
C LEU A 30 -10.31 14.62 8.46
N TRP A 31 -9.26 14.02 9.02
CA TRP A 31 -7.98 13.79 8.34
C TRP A 31 -8.06 12.59 7.38
N ALA A 32 -8.90 11.60 7.67
CA ALA A 32 -9.24 10.54 6.73
C ALA A 32 -9.81 11.11 5.42
N GLY A 33 -10.79 12.01 5.52
CA GLY A 33 -11.32 12.73 4.36
C GLY A 33 -10.26 13.54 3.62
N ALA A 34 -9.42 14.30 4.33
CA ALA A 34 -8.38 15.13 3.73
C ALA A 34 -7.29 14.30 3.01
N ALA A 35 -6.83 13.20 3.61
CA ALA A 35 -5.84 12.32 3.02
C ALA A 35 -6.37 11.61 1.77
N LEU A 36 -7.65 11.21 1.78
CA LEU A 36 -8.31 10.59 0.63
C LEU A 36 -8.52 11.60 -0.51
N LEU A 37 -8.87 12.84 -0.17
CA LEU A 37 -8.98 13.94 -1.13
C LEU A 37 -7.61 14.30 -1.73
N VAL A 38 -6.57 14.41 -0.92
CA VAL A 38 -5.19 14.62 -1.41
C VAL A 38 -4.74 13.46 -2.30
N ALA A 39 -5.01 12.22 -1.91
CA ALA A 39 -4.65 11.06 -2.73
C ALA A 39 -5.34 11.04 -4.10
N VAL A 40 -6.62 11.43 -4.15
CA VAL A 40 -7.39 11.48 -5.41
C VAL A 40 -6.97 12.66 -6.28
N PHE A 41 -6.80 13.86 -5.70
CA PHE A 41 -6.49 15.08 -6.46
C PHE A 41 -5.00 15.21 -6.84
N PHE A 42 -4.10 14.87 -5.92
CA PHE A 42 -2.65 14.91 -6.18
C PHE A 42 -2.11 13.60 -6.71
N ARG A 43 -2.97 12.56 -6.85
CA ARG A 43 -2.58 11.23 -7.31
C ARG A 43 -1.45 10.61 -6.47
N PHE A 44 -1.29 11.13 -5.24
CA PHE A 44 -0.29 10.68 -4.30
C PHE A 44 -0.81 9.36 -3.74
N THR A 45 -0.27 8.23 -4.20
CA THR A 45 -0.72 6.88 -3.82
C THR A 45 -0.28 6.47 -2.42
N LEU A 46 0.80 7.08 -1.91
CA LEU A 46 1.37 6.77 -0.59
C LEU A 46 0.40 6.91 0.60
N PRO A 47 -0.47 7.93 0.72
CA PRO A 47 -1.39 8.07 1.84
C PRO A 47 -2.45 6.97 1.84
N VAL A 48 -2.90 6.53 0.66
CA VAL A 48 -3.85 5.42 0.53
C VAL A 48 -3.17 4.10 0.87
N THR A 49 -1.93 3.89 0.41
CA THR A 49 -1.15 2.71 0.73
C THR A 49 -0.86 2.61 2.23
N LEU A 50 -0.43 3.71 2.87
CA LEU A 50 -0.18 3.75 4.31
C LEU A 50 -1.48 3.58 5.10
N GLY A 51 -2.55 4.25 4.70
CA GLY A 51 -3.86 4.05 5.29
C GLY A 51 -4.30 2.58 5.22
N ALA A 52 -4.16 1.94 4.06
CA ALA A 52 -4.57 0.55 3.88
C ALA A 52 -3.71 -0.42 4.69
N PHE A 53 -2.42 -0.10 4.84
CA PHE A 53 -1.48 -0.84 5.70
C PHE A 53 -1.91 -0.77 7.18
N PHE A 54 -2.14 0.44 7.70
CA PHE A 54 -2.59 0.63 9.08
C PHE A 54 -4.00 0.07 9.31
N GLY A 55 -4.90 0.18 8.33
CA GLY A 55 -6.22 -0.44 8.41
C GLY A 55 -6.12 -1.97 8.51
N ALA A 56 -5.26 -2.60 7.70
CA ALA A 56 -5.06 -4.03 7.78
C ALA A 56 -4.35 -4.47 9.08
N MET A 57 -3.34 -3.73 9.53
CA MET A 57 -2.56 -4.07 10.72
C MET A 57 -3.36 -3.82 12.02
N ASP A 58 -3.99 -2.66 12.16
CA ASP A 58 -4.55 -2.23 13.44
C ASP A 58 -6.06 -2.45 13.54
N VAL A 59 -6.80 -2.37 12.42
CA VAL A 59 -8.26 -2.63 12.43
C VAL A 59 -8.56 -4.10 12.16
N TRP A 60 -7.87 -4.72 11.20
CA TRP A 60 -8.04 -6.15 10.90
C TRP A 60 -7.09 -7.05 11.70
N GLN A 61 -6.19 -6.48 12.50
CA GLN A 61 -5.24 -7.22 13.35
C GLN A 61 -4.38 -8.21 12.55
N TRP A 62 -4.09 -7.89 11.28
CA TRP A 62 -3.25 -8.73 10.45
C TRP A 62 -1.78 -8.56 10.80
N HIS A 63 -1.01 -9.63 10.60
CA HIS A 63 0.44 -9.56 10.74
C HIS A 63 1.03 -8.54 9.76
N TRP A 64 2.00 -7.74 10.22
CA TRP A 64 2.59 -6.63 9.46
C TRP A 64 3.05 -7.04 8.06
N ALA A 65 3.57 -8.26 7.90
CA ALA A 65 4.02 -8.78 6.61
C ALA A 65 2.86 -8.97 5.62
N LEU A 66 1.72 -9.47 6.08
CA LEU A 66 0.52 -9.65 5.24
C LEU A 66 -0.14 -8.31 4.92
N ALA A 67 -0.18 -7.39 5.89
CA ALA A 67 -0.65 -6.03 5.69
C ALA A 67 0.19 -5.28 4.64
N ALA A 68 1.51 -5.44 4.66
CA ALA A 68 2.41 -4.82 3.68
C ALA A 68 2.16 -5.34 2.26
N VAL A 69 2.01 -6.65 2.09
CA VAL A 69 1.69 -7.27 0.79
C VAL A 69 0.31 -6.84 0.29
N PHE A 70 -0.67 -6.72 1.19
CA PHE A 70 -2.02 -6.26 0.86
C PHE A 70 -2.08 -4.78 0.49
N ALA A 71 -1.37 -3.92 1.21
CA ALA A 71 -1.35 -2.49 0.96
C ALA A 71 -0.55 -2.13 -0.29
N ALA A 72 0.56 -2.81 -0.52
CA ALA A 72 1.50 -2.50 -1.58
C ALA A 72 1.98 -3.76 -2.32
N PRO A 73 1.10 -4.43 -3.09
CA PRO A 73 1.51 -5.59 -3.89
C PRO A 73 2.61 -5.21 -4.90
N GLY A 74 2.62 -3.97 -5.41
CA GLY A 74 3.67 -3.47 -6.30
C GLY A 74 5.05 -3.34 -5.63
N LEU A 75 5.12 -3.01 -4.33
CA LEU A 75 6.38 -2.93 -3.60
C LEU A 75 7.03 -4.31 -3.48
N VAL A 76 6.23 -5.36 -3.33
CA VAL A 76 6.71 -6.76 -3.31
C VAL A 76 7.51 -7.09 -4.58
N PHE A 77 7.11 -6.55 -5.73
CA PHE A 77 7.83 -6.73 -6.99
C PHE A 77 9.03 -5.79 -7.18
N VAL A 78 9.04 -4.62 -6.51
CA VAL A 78 10.15 -3.65 -6.59
C VAL A 78 11.33 -4.04 -5.70
N VAL A 79 11.07 -4.62 -4.52
CA VAL A 79 12.13 -4.97 -3.53
C VAL A 79 13.23 -5.88 -4.11
N PRO A 80 12.94 -6.98 -4.85
CA PRO A 80 13.99 -7.80 -5.46
C PRO A 80 14.83 -7.04 -6.48
N GLY A 81 14.19 -6.19 -7.30
CA GLY A 81 14.87 -5.36 -8.31
C GLY A 81 15.83 -4.36 -7.68
N VAL A 82 15.41 -3.70 -6.60
CA VAL A 82 16.26 -2.74 -5.87
C VAL A 82 17.46 -3.43 -5.22
N ILE A 83 17.27 -4.58 -4.57
CA ILE A 83 18.36 -5.36 -3.97
C ILE A 83 19.36 -5.82 -5.04
N SER A 84 18.87 -6.33 -6.18
CA SER A 84 19.72 -6.76 -7.29
C SER A 84 20.55 -5.60 -7.86
N GLY A 85 19.98 -4.39 -7.95
CA GLY A 85 20.67 -3.19 -8.41
C GLY A 85 21.78 -2.72 -7.46
N PHE A 86 21.56 -2.82 -6.15
CA PHE A 86 22.60 -2.53 -5.15
C PHE A 86 23.69 -3.60 -5.14
N LEU A 87 23.32 -4.89 -5.26
CA LEU A 87 24.27 -6.00 -5.31
C LEU A 87 25.21 -5.86 -6.53
N HIS A 88 24.66 -5.63 -7.72
CA HIS A 88 25.44 -5.40 -8.94
C HIS A 88 26.33 -4.15 -8.85
N ARG A 89 25.87 -3.09 -8.16
CA ARG A 89 26.65 -1.87 -7.98
C ARG A 89 27.81 -2.06 -7.00
N GLY A 90 27.66 -2.89 -5.98
CA GLY A 90 28.74 -3.24 -5.05
C GLY A 90 29.86 -4.04 -5.71
N GLU A 91 29.52 -4.97 -6.61
CA GLU A 91 30.50 -5.81 -7.32
C GLU A 91 31.39 -5.01 -8.30
N ASN A 92 30.86 -3.96 -8.93
CA ASN A 92 31.60 -3.12 -9.88
C ASN A 92 32.58 -2.12 -9.23
N GLN A 93 32.54 -1.92 -7.91
CA GLN A 93 33.49 -1.06 -7.19
C GLN A 93 34.75 -1.80 -6.74
N LEU A 94 34.77 -3.13 -6.82
CA LEU A 94 35.86 -4.01 -6.38
C LEU A 94 36.68 -4.59 -7.55
N ARG A 95 36.41 -4.19 -8.79
CA ARG A 95 37.15 -4.54 -10.01
C ARG A 95 37.77 -3.29 -10.62
#